data_AF-A0A7S4KNF5-F1
#
_entry.id   AF-A0A7S4KNF5-F1
#
_cell.length_a   1.000
_cell.length_b   1.000
_cell.length_c   1.000
_cell.angle_alpha   90.00
_cell.angle_beta   90.00
_cell.angle_gamma   90.00
#
_symmetry.space_group_name_H-M   'P 1'
#
loop_
_entity.id
_entity.type
_entity.pdbx_description
1 polymer ?
#
loop_
_entity_poly.entity_id
_entity_poly.type
_entity_poly.pdbx_seq_one_letter_code
_entity_poly.pdbx_strand_id
1 'polypeptide(L)'
;MDFVPEISYQEAHQEIGEVVSAWLSVQMEELGLGVDDKQASKVLEDWVARTQTFLDPLIAAFELESYYFFEVPCYLKYPDSATNGNSLCYQPEGGCQCGNRWTQNSVTLMAGLPQVTIQNADAMHSVQQIPPPPFPAINNTCSSPNPLCVLETDTVTQNIYNANITTDDPLYPLGAIEMRTEMKSRQALQEAAGVLNPDFNITDSDTQCEEINQWTFDWALSSAGERSATRFNQLGQRLLFGLDVVVSEEYSWINSPMTYTSTTLDQEEVILINSTAWAVSTSFEPANSAGVHYCKVLSPAWAMEWIYVDSLRLNDSLQSQVS
;
A
#
# COMPACT_ATOMS: atom_id res chain seq x y z
N MET A 1 -10.11 -21.72 1.46
CA MET A 1 -11.42 -21.69 2.14
C MET A 1 -12.36 -21.00 1.17
N ASP A 2 -13.49 -21.63 0.83
CA ASP A 2 -14.38 -21.10 -0.21
C ASP A 2 -15.40 -20.14 0.40
N PHE A 3 -15.78 -19.11 -0.36
CA PHE A 3 -16.81 -18.15 0.04
C PHE A 3 -18.21 -18.60 -0.40
N VAL A 4 -19.23 -18.07 0.26
CA VAL A 4 -20.61 -18.19 -0.23
C VAL A 4 -20.71 -17.50 -1.60
N PRO A 5 -21.20 -18.20 -2.65
CA PRO A 5 -21.39 -17.58 -3.95
C PRO A 5 -22.45 -16.49 -3.90
N GLU A 6 -22.17 -15.36 -4.53
CA GLU A 6 -23.13 -14.24 -4.61
C GLU A 6 -24.25 -14.48 -5.63
N ILE A 7 -24.08 -15.45 -6.52
CA ILE A 7 -25.05 -15.84 -7.54
C ILE A 7 -25.43 -17.31 -7.38
N SER A 8 -26.61 -17.67 -7.90
CA SER A 8 -27.05 -19.06 -7.85
C SER A 8 -26.18 -19.97 -8.72
N TYR A 9 -26.13 -21.26 -8.39
CA TYR A 9 -25.42 -22.25 -9.21
C TYR A 9 -25.93 -22.28 -10.67
N GLN A 10 -27.25 -22.15 -10.86
CA GLN A 10 -27.86 -22.13 -12.19
C GLN A 10 -27.42 -20.90 -13.00
N GLU A 11 -27.41 -19.73 -12.37
CA GLU A 11 -26.96 -18.47 -12.97
C GLU A 11 -25.47 -18.56 -13.36
N ALA A 12 -24.61 -19.06 -12.45
CA ALA A 12 -23.20 -19.26 -12.74
C ALA A 12 -22.97 -20.21 -13.93
N HIS A 13 -23.74 -21.30 -14.03
CA HIS A 13 -23.64 -22.22 -15.17
C HIS A 13 -24.09 -21.58 -16.48
N GLN A 14 -25.11 -20.73 -16.43
CA GLN A 14 -25.58 -20.00 -17.59
C GLN A 14 -24.52 -18.98 -18.06
N GLU A 15 -23.97 -18.18 -17.14
CA GLU A 15 -22.91 -17.21 -17.44
C GLU A 15 -21.67 -17.90 -18.04
N ILE A 16 -21.17 -18.96 -17.41
CA ILE A 16 -20.00 -19.72 -17.90
C ILE A 16 -20.31 -20.36 -19.26
N GLY A 17 -21.50 -20.95 -19.43
CA GLY A 17 -21.90 -21.59 -20.67
C GLY A 17 -21.95 -20.60 -21.85
N GLU A 18 -22.43 -19.38 -21.60
CA GLU A 18 -22.45 -18.29 -22.59
C GLU A 18 -21.02 -17.90 -23.01
N VAL A 19 -20.11 -17.70 -22.04
CA VAL A 19 -18.70 -17.35 -22.32
C VAL A 19 -17.99 -18.45 -23.10
N VAL A 20 -18.13 -19.71 -22.67
CA VAL A 20 -17.47 -20.85 -23.32
C VAL A 20 -18.00 -21.03 -24.75
N SER A 21 -19.31 -20.88 -24.95
CA SER A 21 -19.91 -20.94 -26.28
C SER A 21 -19.39 -19.82 -27.18
N ALA A 22 -19.32 -18.59 -26.67
CA ALA A 22 -18.79 -17.45 -27.40
C ALA A 22 -17.31 -17.65 -27.78
N TRP A 23 -16.49 -18.13 -26.84
CA TRP A 23 -15.08 -18.45 -27.08
C TRP A 23 -14.91 -19.51 -28.18
N LEU A 24 -15.70 -20.60 -28.14
CA LEU A 24 -15.66 -21.63 -29.17
C LEU A 24 -16.07 -21.09 -30.55
N SER A 25 -17.08 -20.22 -30.63
CA SER A 25 -17.47 -19.59 -31.90
C SER A 25 -16.33 -18.78 -32.51
N VAL A 26 -15.68 -17.92 -31.72
CA VAL A 26 -14.54 -17.09 -32.18
C VAL A 26 -13.37 -17.96 -32.63
N GLN A 27 -13.03 -19.02 -31.88
CA GLN A 27 -11.95 -19.93 -32.26
C GLN A 27 -12.25 -20.71 -33.55
N MET A 28 -13.51 -21.11 -33.76
CA MET A 28 -13.92 -21.81 -34.99
C MET A 28 -13.87 -20.87 -36.21
N GLU A 29 -14.19 -19.59 -36.04
CA GLU A 29 -14.02 -18.57 -37.07
C GLU A 29 -12.55 -18.39 -37.45
N GLU A 30 -11.64 -18.27 -36.47
CA GLU A 30 -10.20 -18.14 -36.71
C GLU A 30 -9.62 -19.33 -37.49
N LEU A 31 -10.18 -20.54 -37.29
CA LEU A 31 -9.81 -21.75 -38.00
C LEU A 31 -10.47 -21.90 -39.38
N GLY A 32 -11.33 -20.96 -39.79
CA GLY A 32 -12.11 -21.04 -41.03
C GLY A 32 -13.19 -22.11 -41.04
N LEU A 33 -13.60 -22.57 -39.86
CA LEU A 33 -14.64 -23.59 -39.65
C LEU A 33 -15.99 -22.98 -39.23
N GLY A 34 -16.00 -21.70 -38.84
CA GLY A 34 -17.16 -20.95 -38.36
C GLY A 34 -17.66 -19.87 -39.33
N VAL A 35 -18.73 -19.18 -38.92
CA VAL A 35 -19.20 -17.93 -39.52
C VAL A 35 -18.80 -16.76 -38.62
N ASP A 36 -18.57 -15.58 -39.20
CA ASP A 36 -18.35 -14.33 -38.44
C ASP A 36 -19.49 -14.12 -37.44
N ASP A 37 -19.19 -14.32 -36.16
CA ASP A 37 -20.14 -14.21 -35.06
C ASP A 37 -19.77 -13.02 -34.17
N LYS A 38 -20.12 -11.82 -34.67
CA LYS A 38 -19.94 -10.56 -33.94
C LYS A 38 -20.57 -10.56 -32.55
N GLN A 39 -21.62 -11.36 -32.33
CA GLN A 39 -22.26 -11.44 -31.02
C GLN A 39 -21.36 -12.22 -30.04
N ALA A 40 -20.73 -13.32 -30.49
CA ALA A 40 -19.76 -14.06 -29.69
C ALA A 40 -18.55 -13.18 -29.31
N SER A 41 -17.98 -12.44 -30.26
CA SER A 41 -16.90 -11.49 -29.97
C SER A 41 -17.33 -10.43 -28.95
N LYS A 42 -18.54 -9.88 -29.10
CA LYS A 42 -19.08 -8.89 -28.17
C LYS A 42 -19.24 -9.43 -26.74
N VAL A 43 -19.71 -10.67 -26.59
CA VAL A 43 -19.81 -11.34 -25.29
C VAL A 43 -18.44 -11.41 -24.62
N LEU A 44 -17.40 -11.86 -25.34
CA LEU A 44 -16.05 -11.94 -24.77
C LEU A 44 -15.50 -10.56 -24.40
N GLU A 45 -15.69 -9.55 -25.25
CA GLU A 45 -15.31 -8.16 -24.95
C GLU A 45 -15.98 -7.63 -23.67
N ASP A 46 -17.28 -7.89 -23.51
CA ASP A 46 -18.04 -7.46 -22.33
C ASP A 46 -17.54 -8.17 -21.05
N TRP A 47 -17.17 -9.45 -21.15
CA TRP A 47 -16.57 -10.20 -20.04
C TRP A 47 -15.17 -9.72 -19.67
N VAL A 48 -14.34 -9.38 -20.66
CA VAL A 48 -13.03 -8.74 -20.43
C VAL A 48 -13.23 -7.40 -19.73
N ALA A 49 -14.16 -6.56 -20.21
CA ALA A 49 -14.44 -5.26 -19.60
C ALA A 49 -14.98 -5.37 -18.17
N ARG A 50 -15.86 -6.35 -17.90
CA ARG A 50 -16.35 -6.65 -16.54
C ARG A 50 -15.21 -7.06 -15.60
N THR A 51 -14.32 -7.93 -16.08
CA THR A 51 -13.15 -8.41 -15.31
C THR A 51 -12.19 -7.26 -15.02
N GLN A 52 -11.89 -6.44 -16.03
CA GLN A 52 -11.05 -5.26 -15.88
C GLN A 52 -11.63 -4.32 -14.83
N THR A 53 -12.91 -3.95 -14.95
CA THR A 53 -13.59 -3.06 -13.98
C THR A 53 -13.52 -3.61 -12.56
N PHE A 54 -13.63 -4.93 -12.39
CA PHE A 54 -13.53 -5.56 -11.07
C PHE A 54 -12.11 -5.52 -10.49
N LEU A 55 -11.09 -5.77 -11.32
CA LEU A 55 -9.68 -5.85 -10.92
C LEU A 55 -8.95 -4.50 -10.88
N ASP A 56 -9.45 -3.48 -11.56
CA ASP A 56 -8.81 -2.16 -11.65
C ASP A 56 -8.43 -1.57 -10.29
N PRO A 57 -9.29 -1.60 -9.24
CA PRO A 57 -8.90 -1.11 -7.91
C PRO A 57 -7.76 -1.90 -7.26
N LEU A 58 -7.73 -3.22 -7.45
CA LEU A 58 -6.65 -4.08 -6.94
C LEU A 58 -5.34 -3.75 -7.67
N ILE A 59 -5.37 -3.69 -9.00
CA ILE A 59 -4.20 -3.34 -9.82
C ILE A 59 -3.65 -1.97 -9.42
N ALA A 60 -4.51 -0.96 -9.27
CA ALA A 60 -4.11 0.37 -8.85
C ALA A 60 -3.45 0.37 -7.44
N ALA A 61 -3.97 -0.44 -6.52
CA ALA A 61 -3.39 -0.60 -5.18
C ALA A 61 -2.00 -1.27 -5.22
N PHE A 62 -1.81 -2.30 -6.04
CA PHE A 62 -0.51 -2.93 -6.28
C PHE A 62 0.49 -1.98 -6.93
N GLU A 63 0.06 -1.17 -7.91
CA GLU A 63 0.91 -0.15 -8.52
C GLU A 63 1.34 0.92 -7.51
N LEU A 64 0.45 1.32 -6.60
CA LEU A 64 0.77 2.26 -5.53
C LEU A 64 1.78 1.69 -4.54
N GLU A 65 1.66 0.42 -4.16
CA GLU A 65 2.65 -0.29 -3.35
C GLU A 65 3.99 -0.47 -4.07
N SER A 66 4.02 -0.37 -5.41
CA SER A 66 5.16 -0.78 -6.24
C SER A 66 5.42 -2.28 -6.10
N TYR A 67 4.37 -3.06 -6.38
CA TYR A 67 4.32 -4.50 -6.24
C TYR A 67 5.43 -5.22 -7.02
N TYR A 68 6.21 -6.03 -6.30
CA TYR A 68 7.44 -6.64 -6.81
C TYR A 68 7.24 -7.53 -8.04
N PHE A 69 6.07 -8.14 -8.22
CA PHE A 69 5.79 -9.04 -9.35
C PHE A 69 5.24 -8.32 -10.59
N PHE A 70 4.83 -7.05 -10.48
CA PHE A 70 4.51 -6.23 -11.66
C PHE A 70 5.79 -5.65 -12.25
N GLU A 71 6.58 -5.02 -11.39
CA GLU A 71 7.88 -4.47 -11.76
C GLU A 71 8.83 -4.58 -10.57
N VAL A 72 10.02 -5.13 -10.81
CA VAL A 72 11.02 -5.31 -9.75
C VAL A 72 11.50 -3.92 -9.29
N PRO A 73 11.61 -3.65 -7.98
CA PRO A 73 12.14 -2.39 -7.47
C PRO A 73 13.58 -2.11 -7.89
N CYS A 74 13.89 -0.85 -8.16
CA CYS A 74 15.26 -0.38 -8.33
C CYS A 74 15.97 -0.31 -6.98
N TYR A 75 16.57 -1.42 -6.56
CA TYR A 75 17.52 -1.38 -5.46
C TYR A 75 18.81 -0.68 -5.93
N LEU A 76 19.18 0.46 -5.34
CA LEU A 76 20.52 1.06 -5.53
C LEU A 76 21.61 0.00 -5.38
N LYS A 77 22.37 -0.17 -6.45
CA LYS A 77 23.53 -1.04 -6.50
C LYS A 77 24.72 -0.30 -5.89
N TYR A 78 25.08 -0.67 -4.67
CA TYR A 78 26.33 -0.20 -4.06
C TYR A 78 27.53 -0.87 -4.77
N PRO A 79 28.65 -0.17 -5.09
CA PRO A 79 29.01 1.21 -4.81
C PRO A 79 29.11 2.04 -6.10
N ASP A 80 28.04 2.24 -6.86
CA ASP A 80 28.08 3.21 -7.96
C ASP A 80 27.91 4.63 -7.40
N SER A 81 28.92 5.08 -6.65
CA SER A 81 29.11 6.44 -6.12
C SER A 81 29.37 7.50 -7.20
N ALA A 82 28.85 7.29 -8.42
CA ALA A 82 29.13 8.10 -9.60
C ALA A 82 27.88 8.61 -10.34
N THR A 83 26.68 8.46 -9.78
CA THR A 83 25.59 9.32 -10.22
C THR A 83 25.74 10.67 -9.53
N ASN A 84 25.92 11.71 -10.34
CA ASN A 84 26.07 13.09 -9.90
C ASN A 84 24.85 13.53 -9.05
N GLY A 85 24.91 13.33 -7.75
CA GLY A 85 24.20 14.07 -6.70
C GLY A 85 22.67 13.98 -6.60
N ASN A 86 21.92 13.52 -7.61
CA ASN A 86 20.49 13.86 -7.69
C ASN A 86 19.51 12.71 -7.98
N SER A 87 19.93 11.45 -8.01
CA SER A 87 18.99 10.35 -8.30
C SER A 87 18.98 9.31 -7.19
N LEU A 88 17.97 9.38 -6.32
CA LEU A 88 17.64 8.36 -5.32
C LEU A 88 17.35 6.98 -5.93
N CYS A 89 17.08 6.94 -7.24
CA CYS A 89 16.90 5.69 -7.96
C CYS A 89 17.74 5.65 -9.22
N TYR A 90 18.41 4.53 -9.48
CA TYR A 90 19.09 4.25 -10.74
C TYR A 90 18.24 3.26 -11.53
N GLN A 91 17.74 3.67 -12.70
CA GLN A 91 17.07 2.75 -13.64
C GLN A 91 18.12 2.18 -14.60
N PRO A 92 18.52 0.90 -14.48
CA PRO A 92 19.33 0.24 -15.49
C PRO A 92 18.52 0.11 -16.80
N GLU A 93 19.23 -0.06 -17.91
CA GLU A 93 18.65 -0.51 -19.17
C GLU A 93 17.95 -1.86 -18.95
N GLY A 94 16.62 -1.84 -18.82
CA GLY A 94 15.84 -3.03 -18.43
C GLY A 94 14.54 -2.72 -17.68
N GLY A 95 14.39 -1.50 -17.14
CA GLY A 95 13.18 -1.08 -16.43
C GLY A 95 13.09 -1.69 -15.03
N CYS A 96 13.12 -0.84 -14.02
CA CYS A 96 12.74 -1.20 -12.66
C CYS A 96 11.95 -0.05 -12.05
N GLN A 97 11.10 -0.37 -11.07
CA GLN A 97 10.25 0.62 -10.42
C GLN A 97 11.07 1.43 -9.41
N CYS A 98 11.13 2.73 -9.63
CA CYS A 98 11.82 3.68 -8.74
C CYS A 98 10.90 4.12 -7.62
N GLY A 99 11.26 3.78 -6.39
CA GLY A 99 10.49 4.17 -5.22
C GLY A 99 9.10 3.53 -5.15
N ASN A 100 8.48 3.72 -4.00
CA ASN A 100 7.11 3.35 -3.70
C ASN A 100 6.19 4.57 -3.91
N ARG A 101 5.25 4.47 -4.87
CA ARG A 101 4.39 5.59 -5.27
C ARG A 101 3.44 6.06 -4.17
N TRP A 102 3.07 5.19 -3.23
CA TRP A 102 2.20 5.54 -2.12
C TRP A 102 2.86 6.51 -1.12
N THR A 103 4.18 6.52 -1.02
CA THR A 103 4.92 7.35 -0.05
C THR A 103 4.69 8.85 -0.21
N GLN A 104 4.38 9.29 -1.44
CA GLN A 104 3.97 10.68 -1.70
C GLN A 104 2.76 11.09 -0.85
N ASN A 105 1.80 10.19 -0.62
CA ASN A 105 0.65 10.45 0.22
C ASN A 105 1.04 10.44 1.71
N SER A 106 1.85 9.47 2.13
CA SER A 106 2.23 9.32 3.54
C SER A 106 3.07 10.49 4.06
N VAL A 107 4.00 11.02 3.28
CA VAL A 107 4.78 12.20 3.68
C VAL A 107 3.90 13.46 3.72
N THR A 108 2.91 13.55 2.83
CA THR A 108 1.92 14.65 2.86
C THR A 108 1.11 14.63 4.16
N LEU A 109 0.68 13.44 4.60
CA LEU A 109 0.00 13.24 5.88
C LEU A 109 0.94 13.49 7.07
N MET A 110 2.19 13.03 6.98
CA MET A 110 3.22 13.26 7.99
C MET A 110 3.48 14.75 8.17
N ALA A 111 3.51 15.56 7.10
CA ALA A 111 3.72 17.00 7.19
C ALA A 111 2.63 17.71 8.03
N GLY A 112 1.37 17.23 7.98
CA GLY A 112 0.24 17.84 8.69
C GLY A 112 -0.04 19.28 8.24
N LEU A 113 0.34 19.64 7.01
CA LEU A 113 0.23 20.98 6.45
C LEU A 113 -0.57 20.94 5.13
N PRO A 114 -1.91 20.92 5.18
CA PRO A 114 -2.74 20.73 3.98
C PRO A 114 -2.59 21.84 2.93
N GLN A 115 -2.07 23.01 3.31
CA GLN A 115 -1.78 24.12 2.41
C GLN A 115 -0.38 24.05 1.77
N VAL A 116 0.49 23.13 2.17
CA VAL A 116 1.84 22.96 1.61
C VAL A 116 1.81 21.81 0.62
N THR A 117 2.49 21.96 -0.51
CA THR A 117 2.69 20.84 -1.45
C THR A 117 3.97 20.11 -1.09
N ILE A 118 3.90 18.79 -0.94
CA ILE A 118 5.09 17.95 -0.81
C ILE A 118 5.37 17.30 -2.17
N GLN A 119 6.62 17.34 -2.63
CA GLN A 119 7.11 16.55 -3.75
C GLN A 119 8.13 15.57 -3.20
N ASN A 120 7.73 14.30 -3.15
CA ASN A 120 8.53 13.25 -2.55
C ASN A 120 9.18 12.39 -3.63
N ALA A 121 10.49 12.14 -3.49
CA ALA A 121 11.18 11.09 -4.18
C ALA A 121 11.44 9.93 -3.20
N ASP A 122 11.06 8.71 -3.58
CA ASP A 122 11.30 7.53 -2.75
C ASP A 122 12.38 6.64 -3.37
N ALA A 123 13.15 5.98 -2.51
CA ALA A 123 14.07 4.91 -2.88
C ALA A 123 13.61 3.59 -2.26
N MET A 124 13.66 2.49 -3.02
CA MET A 124 13.33 1.17 -2.48
C MET A 124 14.59 0.41 -2.04
N HIS A 125 14.71 0.16 -0.74
CA HIS A 125 15.89 -0.45 -0.12
C HIS A 125 15.57 -1.38 1.03
N SER A 126 16.49 -2.30 1.33
CA SER A 126 16.46 -2.97 2.63
C SER A 126 16.93 -1.99 3.70
N VAL A 127 16.13 -1.79 4.75
CA VAL A 127 16.53 -0.98 5.92
C VAL A 127 17.69 -1.59 6.70
N GLN A 128 18.05 -2.85 6.40
CA GLN A 128 19.18 -3.57 7.00
C GLN A 128 20.46 -3.53 6.14
N GLN A 129 20.44 -2.83 5.00
CA GLN A 129 21.57 -2.82 4.07
C GLN A 129 22.81 -2.17 4.70
N ILE A 130 24.00 -2.74 4.42
CA ILE A 130 25.30 -2.20 4.84
C ILE A 130 26.17 -1.97 3.59
N PRO A 131 26.73 -0.77 3.38
CA PRO A 131 26.47 0.45 4.16
C PRO A 131 25.00 0.90 4.03
N PRO A 132 24.49 1.68 5.01
CA PRO A 132 23.10 2.11 5.00
C PRO A 132 22.82 2.91 3.72
N PRO A 133 21.59 2.82 3.18
CA PRO A 133 21.15 3.68 2.10
C PRO A 133 21.20 5.17 2.53
N PRO A 134 21.05 6.12 1.58
CA PRO A 134 20.87 7.51 1.93
C PRO A 134 19.69 7.68 2.90
N PHE A 135 19.89 8.44 3.98
CA PHE A 135 18.84 8.77 4.93
C PHE A 135 17.76 9.66 4.27
N PRO A 136 16.51 9.62 4.76
CA PRO A 136 15.48 10.55 4.31
C PRO A 136 15.92 12.00 4.53
N ALA A 137 15.56 12.89 3.60
CA ALA A 137 16.04 14.26 3.56
C ALA A 137 14.93 15.26 3.21
N ILE A 138 15.19 16.53 3.53
CA ILE A 138 14.42 17.68 3.03
C ILE A 138 15.40 18.50 2.19
N ASN A 139 15.09 18.67 0.91
CA ASN A 139 16.03 19.21 -0.08
C ASN A 139 15.91 20.73 -0.25
N ASN A 140 14.89 21.33 0.33
CA ASN A 140 14.66 22.78 0.28
C ASN A 140 13.93 23.28 1.53
N THR A 141 13.70 24.60 1.59
CA THR A 141 12.93 25.24 2.67
C THR A 141 12.04 26.34 2.10
N CYS A 142 10.98 26.65 2.82
CA CYS A 142 10.06 27.74 2.56
C CYS A 142 10.18 28.81 3.65
N SER A 143 9.80 30.04 3.32
CA SER A 143 9.74 31.14 4.29
C SER A 143 8.47 31.13 5.15
N SER A 144 7.40 30.47 4.69
CA SER A 144 6.12 30.35 5.40
C SER A 144 5.25 29.24 4.83
N PRO A 145 4.39 28.60 5.65
CA PRO A 145 3.60 27.44 5.26
C PRO A 145 2.33 27.88 4.53
N ASN A 146 2.47 28.22 3.25
CA ASN A 146 1.39 28.73 2.39
C ASN A 146 1.29 27.92 1.07
N PRO A 147 0.24 28.11 0.25
CA PRO A 147 0.04 27.38 -1.01
C PRO A 147 1.17 27.47 -2.05
N LEU A 148 2.09 28.42 -1.93
CA LEU A 148 3.26 28.54 -2.80
C LEU A 148 4.48 27.76 -2.25
N CYS A 149 4.39 27.23 -1.03
CA CYS A 149 5.42 26.39 -0.46
C CYS A 149 5.34 24.99 -1.08
N VAL A 150 6.41 24.61 -1.77
CA VAL A 150 6.64 23.27 -2.29
C VAL A 150 7.87 22.73 -1.60
N LEU A 151 7.71 21.72 -0.74
CA LEU A 151 8.84 21.03 -0.13
C LEU A 151 9.23 19.82 -0.96
N GLU A 152 10.52 19.70 -1.24
CA GLU A 152 11.12 18.54 -1.88
C GLU A 152 11.69 17.63 -0.80
N THR A 153 11.23 16.38 -0.76
CA THR A 153 11.60 15.41 0.28
C THR A 153 12.04 14.11 -0.32
N ASP A 154 12.82 13.37 0.47
CA ASP A 154 13.34 12.06 0.13
C ASP A 154 12.89 11.05 1.19
N THR A 155 12.39 9.89 0.75
CA THR A 155 12.06 8.75 1.62
C THR A 155 12.75 7.47 1.18
N VAL A 156 12.78 6.50 2.10
CA VAL A 156 13.22 5.14 1.79
C VAL A 156 12.15 4.16 2.23
N THR A 157 11.79 3.22 1.35
CA THR A 157 10.77 2.22 1.64
C THR A 157 11.26 0.79 1.41
N GLN A 158 10.92 -0.11 2.33
CA GLN A 158 11.05 -1.55 2.17
C GLN A 158 9.69 -2.22 2.27
N ASN A 159 9.24 -2.86 1.20
CA ASN A 159 8.06 -3.72 1.27
C ASN A 159 8.44 -5.08 1.88
N ILE A 160 7.70 -5.51 2.90
CA ILE A 160 7.83 -6.79 3.57
C ILE A 160 6.63 -7.65 3.19
N TYR A 161 6.87 -8.68 2.38
CA TYR A 161 5.86 -9.62 1.94
C TYR A 161 5.78 -10.84 2.86
N ASN A 162 4.69 -11.59 2.76
CA ASN A 162 4.61 -12.89 3.41
C ASN A 162 5.70 -13.83 2.86
N ALA A 163 6.37 -14.59 3.72
CA ALA A 163 7.42 -15.53 3.31
C ALA A 163 6.92 -16.61 2.33
N ASN A 164 5.61 -16.91 2.36
CA ASN A 164 4.97 -17.89 1.50
C ASN A 164 4.30 -17.29 0.24
N ILE A 165 4.55 -16.01 -0.08
CA ILE A 165 3.95 -15.36 -1.26
C ILE A 165 4.18 -16.12 -2.58
N THR A 166 5.29 -16.88 -2.69
CA THR A 166 5.61 -17.65 -3.90
C THR A 166 4.87 -18.98 -4.02
N THR A 167 4.14 -19.41 -2.99
CA THR A 167 3.47 -20.73 -3.02
C THR A 167 2.11 -20.69 -3.72
N ASP A 168 1.68 -19.53 -4.24
CA ASP A 168 0.36 -19.29 -4.82
C ASP A 168 -0.77 -19.81 -3.90
N ASP A 169 -0.52 -19.74 -2.59
CA ASP A 169 -1.46 -20.22 -1.60
C ASP A 169 -2.42 -19.07 -1.30
N PRO A 170 -3.71 -19.21 -1.64
CA PRO A 170 -4.69 -18.14 -1.47
C PRO A 170 -4.88 -17.78 0.01
N LEU A 171 -4.31 -18.53 0.96
CA LEU A 171 -4.38 -18.19 2.37
C LEU A 171 -3.48 -17.01 2.77
N TYR A 172 -2.49 -16.66 1.97
CA TYR A 172 -1.59 -15.54 2.27
C TYR A 172 -1.90 -14.34 1.37
N PRO A 173 -1.82 -13.12 1.93
CA PRO A 173 -1.95 -11.93 1.10
C PRO A 173 -0.82 -11.84 0.09
N LEU A 174 -1.13 -11.26 -1.07
CA LEU A 174 -0.15 -10.95 -2.11
C LEU A 174 0.52 -9.60 -1.82
N GLY A 175 -0.23 -8.61 -1.33
CA GLY A 175 0.30 -7.33 -0.89
C GLY A 175 1.31 -7.48 0.25
N ALA A 176 2.18 -6.48 0.39
CA ALA A 176 3.11 -6.42 1.50
C ALA A 176 2.34 -6.34 2.84
N ILE A 177 2.67 -7.24 3.76
CA ILE A 177 2.09 -7.24 5.11
C ILE A 177 2.63 -6.07 5.94
N GLU A 178 3.69 -5.42 5.51
CA GLU A 178 4.25 -4.23 6.16
C GLU A 178 5.07 -3.48 5.12
N MET A 179 4.95 -2.16 5.07
CA MET A 179 5.93 -1.31 4.41
C MET A 179 6.74 -0.58 5.49
N ARG A 180 8.06 -0.70 5.44
CA ARG A 180 8.96 0.02 6.35
C ARG A 180 9.36 1.30 5.67
N THR A 181 8.86 2.42 6.16
CA THR A 181 9.11 3.71 5.51
C THR A 181 9.90 4.62 6.44
N GLU A 182 11.08 5.01 5.99
CA GLU A 182 11.91 6.03 6.59
C GLU A 182 11.55 7.39 5.99
N MET A 183 11.13 8.33 6.84
CA MET A 183 10.74 9.68 6.43
C MET A 183 11.21 10.72 7.45
N LYS A 184 11.04 11.99 7.11
CA LYS A 184 11.30 13.12 8.01
C LYS A 184 10.13 13.32 8.97
N SER A 185 10.42 13.74 10.19
CA SER A 185 9.43 14.00 11.22
C SER A 185 8.50 15.15 10.84
N ARG A 186 7.29 15.16 11.40
CA ARG A 186 6.34 16.26 11.23
C ARG A 186 6.97 17.57 11.69
N GLN A 187 7.71 17.55 12.80
CA GLN A 187 8.49 18.69 13.28
C GLN A 187 9.43 19.22 12.19
N ALA A 188 10.26 18.35 11.59
CA ALA A 188 11.24 18.76 10.58
C ALA A 188 10.57 19.33 9.32
N LEU A 189 9.48 18.70 8.87
CA LEU A 189 8.70 19.17 7.72
C LEU A 189 8.06 20.54 8.00
N GLN A 190 7.54 20.74 9.21
CA GLN A 190 6.95 22.02 9.60
C GLN A 190 8.00 23.13 9.72
N GLU A 191 9.16 22.85 10.32
CA GLU A 191 10.29 23.80 10.36
C GLU A 191 10.73 24.19 8.94
N ALA A 192 10.89 23.20 8.06
CA ALA A 192 11.27 23.42 6.67
C ALA A 192 10.21 24.23 5.90
N ALA A 193 8.92 24.06 6.23
CA ALA A 193 7.84 24.88 5.67
C ALA A 193 7.80 26.32 6.23
N GLY A 194 8.62 26.66 7.22
CA GLY A 194 8.64 27.98 7.85
C GLY A 194 7.68 28.13 9.04
N VAL A 195 7.19 27.03 9.63
CA VAL A 195 6.51 27.06 10.93
C VAL A 195 7.53 27.36 12.01
N LEU A 196 7.24 28.33 12.88
CA LEU A 196 8.17 28.74 13.93
C LEU A 196 8.04 27.82 15.15
N ASN A 197 9.14 27.17 15.52
CA ASN A 197 9.29 26.36 16.74
C ASN A 197 8.19 25.31 16.96
N PRO A 198 7.92 24.40 15.99
CA PRO A 198 7.03 23.27 16.23
C PRO A 198 7.56 22.39 17.38
N ASP A 199 6.67 22.00 18.30
CA ASP A 199 7.00 21.14 19.44
C ASP A 199 6.93 19.68 19.02
N PHE A 200 8.07 18.99 19.05
CA PHE A 200 8.20 17.58 18.72
C PHE A 200 7.20 16.68 19.46
N ASN A 201 6.94 16.95 20.75
CA ASN A 201 6.03 16.11 21.55
C ASN A 201 4.56 16.28 21.12
N ILE A 202 4.25 17.32 20.35
CA ILE A 202 2.92 17.59 19.81
C ILE A 202 2.84 17.14 18.35
N THR A 203 3.88 17.40 17.56
CA THR A 203 3.88 17.09 16.13
C THR A 203 4.13 15.62 15.83
N ASP A 204 4.92 14.95 16.66
CA ASP A 204 5.38 13.58 16.45
C ASP A 204 5.00 12.71 17.65
N SER A 205 3.75 12.86 18.10
CA SER A 205 3.14 11.97 19.08
C SER A 205 3.03 10.53 18.57
N ASP A 206 2.49 9.64 19.40
CA ASP A 206 2.29 8.22 19.15
C ASP A 206 1.09 7.91 18.22
N THR A 207 0.74 8.80 17.29
CA THR A 207 -0.41 8.62 16.38
C THR A 207 -0.09 8.84 14.91
N GLN A 208 1.14 9.20 14.54
CA GLN A 208 1.40 9.63 13.16
C GLN A 208 1.37 8.46 12.18
N CYS A 209 1.87 7.29 12.57
CA CYS A 209 1.81 6.12 11.72
C CYS A 209 0.40 5.49 11.75
N GLU A 210 -0.32 5.58 12.87
CA GLU A 210 -1.76 5.27 12.97
C GLU A 210 -2.59 6.08 11.96
N GLU A 211 -2.44 7.41 11.95
CA GLU A 211 -3.15 8.32 11.03
C GLU A 211 -2.90 7.94 9.57
N ILE A 212 -1.65 7.63 9.22
CA ILE A 212 -1.26 7.19 7.88
C ILE A 212 -1.93 5.86 7.52
N ASN A 213 -1.98 4.91 8.45
CA ASN A 213 -2.56 3.59 8.21
C ASN A 213 -4.09 3.64 8.07
N GLN A 214 -4.76 4.44 8.92
CA GLN A 214 -6.19 4.70 8.81
C GLN A 214 -6.51 5.33 7.45
N TRP A 215 -5.73 6.34 7.03
CA TRP A 215 -5.93 6.98 5.72
C TRP A 215 -5.74 5.99 4.57
N THR A 216 -4.72 5.11 4.63
CA THR A 216 -4.50 4.09 3.60
C THR A 216 -5.71 3.17 3.47
N PHE A 217 -6.28 2.75 4.61
CA PHE A 217 -7.47 1.91 4.59
C PHE A 217 -8.70 2.65 4.07
N ASP A 218 -8.91 3.90 4.49
CA ASP A 218 -10.01 4.73 4.02
C ASP A 218 -9.92 4.98 2.50
N TRP A 219 -8.70 5.23 2.01
CA TRP A 219 -8.43 5.33 0.58
C TRP A 219 -8.81 4.03 -0.15
N ALA A 220 -8.39 2.86 0.37
CA ALA A 220 -8.69 1.58 -0.24
C ALA A 220 -10.21 1.32 -0.26
N LEU A 221 -10.90 1.58 0.85
CA LEU A 221 -12.35 1.40 0.96
C LEU A 221 -13.12 2.33 0.01
N SER A 222 -12.68 3.58 -0.12
CA SER A 222 -13.30 4.54 -1.06
C SER A 222 -12.99 4.26 -2.53
N SER A 223 -11.88 3.57 -2.81
CA SER A 223 -11.44 3.21 -4.17
C SER A 223 -11.95 1.83 -4.62
N ALA A 224 -12.39 1.00 -3.68
CA ALA A 224 -12.96 -0.31 -3.98
C ALA A 224 -14.23 -0.20 -4.84
N GLY A 225 -14.47 -1.20 -5.67
CA GLY A 225 -15.73 -1.29 -6.42
C GLY A 225 -16.94 -1.34 -5.47
N GLU A 226 -18.04 -0.68 -5.83
CA GLU A 226 -19.25 -0.53 -4.99
C GLU A 226 -19.75 -1.86 -4.43
N ARG A 227 -19.74 -2.90 -5.25
CA ARG A 227 -20.12 -4.27 -4.86
C ARG A 227 -19.23 -4.84 -3.77
N SER A 228 -17.90 -4.76 -3.94
CA SER A 228 -16.92 -5.26 -2.97
C SER A 228 -16.98 -4.47 -1.67
N ALA A 229 -17.05 -3.13 -1.74
CA ALA A 229 -17.19 -2.28 -0.56
C ALA A 229 -18.48 -2.57 0.21
N THR A 230 -19.60 -2.80 -0.49
CA THR A 230 -20.87 -3.17 0.14
C THR A 230 -20.78 -4.51 0.86
N ARG A 231 -20.18 -5.52 0.21
CA ARG A 231 -19.98 -6.85 0.80
C ARG A 231 -19.08 -6.79 2.03
N PHE A 232 -17.97 -6.05 1.94
CA PHE A 232 -17.08 -5.78 3.07
C PHE A 232 -17.83 -5.13 4.25
N ASN A 233 -18.61 -4.08 4.01
CA ASN A 233 -19.34 -3.39 5.09
C ASN A 233 -20.41 -4.27 5.76
N GLN A 234 -20.92 -5.28 5.05
CA GLN A 234 -21.94 -6.18 5.58
C GLN A 234 -21.36 -7.39 6.31
N LEU A 235 -20.25 -7.94 5.80
CA LEU A 235 -19.74 -9.26 6.20
C LEU A 235 -18.26 -9.24 6.59
N GLY A 236 -17.50 -8.22 6.21
CA GLY A 236 -16.07 -8.15 6.42
C GLY A 236 -15.69 -7.94 7.88
N GLN A 237 -14.63 -8.63 8.32
CA GLN A 237 -13.93 -8.32 9.55
C GLN A 237 -13.27 -6.93 9.45
N ARG A 238 -13.62 -6.04 10.37
CA ARG A 238 -13.12 -4.66 10.39
C ARG A 238 -11.67 -4.59 10.87
N LEU A 239 -10.94 -3.62 10.31
CA LEU A 239 -9.65 -3.18 10.83
C LEU A 239 -9.86 -1.96 11.74
N LEU A 240 -9.12 -1.93 12.84
CA LEU A 240 -8.96 -0.77 13.70
C LEU A 240 -7.48 -0.43 13.77
N PHE A 241 -7.19 0.87 13.84
CA PHE A 241 -5.83 1.38 13.96
C PHE A 241 -5.67 1.92 15.37
N GLY A 242 -4.71 1.39 16.11
CA GLY A 242 -4.37 1.85 17.44
C GLY A 242 -3.07 2.64 17.44
N LEU A 243 -2.79 3.25 18.59
CA LEU A 243 -1.57 4.04 18.84
C LEU A 243 -0.30 3.32 18.39
N ASP A 244 0.67 4.12 17.98
CA ASP A 244 1.99 3.67 17.57
C ASP A 244 2.76 3.08 18.76
N VAL A 245 3.39 1.92 18.53
CA VAL A 245 4.35 1.32 19.44
C VAL A 245 5.69 2.03 19.22
N VAL A 246 5.92 3.10 19.99
CA VAL A 246 7.16 3.88 19.90
C VAL A 246 8.33 3.13 20.55
N VAL A 247 9.38 2.88 19.77
CA VAL A 247 10.64 2.28 20.25
C VAL A 247 11.73 3.34 20.42
N SER A 248 12.76 3.05 21.23
CA SER A 248 13.78 4.03 21.60
C SER A 248 14.91 4.21 20.59
N GLU A 249 15.06 3.28 19.64
CA GLU A 249 16.18 3.26 18.69
C GLU A 249 15.80 2.63 17.35
N GLU A 250 16.53 3.04 16.30
CA GLU A 250 16.38 2.55 14.93
C GLU A 250 16.44 1.02 14.83
N TYR A 251 17.43 0.41 15.49
CA TYR A 251 17.63 -1.03 15.43
C TYR A 251 16.42 -1.80 15.99
N SER A 252 15.80 -1.29 17.06
CA SER A 252 14.57 -1.85 17.60
C SER A 252 13.44 -1.73 16.56
N TRP A 253 13.30 -0.59 15.88
CA TRP A 253 12.27 -0.40 14.85
C TRP A 253 12.46 -1.33 13.64
N ILE A 254 13.70 -1.58 13.22
CA ILE A 254 14.02 -2.52 12.14
C ILE A 254 13.51 -3.94 12.46
N ASN A 255 13.64 -4.36 13.74
CA ASN A 255 13.37 -5.73 14.18
C ASN A 255 11.98 -5.93 14.83
N SER A 256 11.23 -4.84 15.04
CA SER A 256 9.88 -4.87 15.58
C SER A 256 8.86 -4.67 14.45
N PRO A 257 8.13 -5.73 14.06
CA PRO A 257 7.12 -5.62 13.02
C PRO A 257 5.86 -4.88 13.54
N MET A 258 5.01 -4.48 12.60
CA MET A 258 3.62 -4.12 12.85
C MET A 258 2.87 -5.32 13.46
N THR A 259 1.95 -5.02 14.38
CA THR A 259 1.20 -6.08 15.09
C THR A 259 -0.24 -6.13 14.61
N TYR A 260 -0.78 -7.36 14.56
CA TYR A 260 -2.13 -7.67 14.11
C TYR A 260 -2.79 -8.52 15.19
N THR A 261 -3.67 -7.91 15.99
CA THR A 261 -4.28 -8.57 17.14
C THR A 261 -5.78 -8.69 16.97
N SER A 262 -6.31 -9.91 17.01
CA SER A 262 -7.76 -10.12 17.08
C SER A 262 -8.28 -9.65 18.45
N THR A 263 -9.33 -8.83 18.43
CA THR A 263 -10.03 -8.32 19.60
C THR A 263 -11.52 -8.24 19.35
N THR A 264 -12.30 -7.89 20.36
CA THR A 264 -13.76 -7.73 20.25
C THR A 264 -14.16 -6.29 20.52
N LEU A 265 -14.86 -5.67 19.58
CA LEU A 265 -15.48 -4.36 19.74
C LEU A 265 -16.98 -4.51 19.45
N ASP A 266 -17.84 -4.05 20.36
CA ASP A 266 -19.30 -4.10 20.19
C ASP A 266 -19.86 -5.49 19.79
N GLN A 267 -19.28 -6.56 20.35
CA GLN A 267 -19.59 -7.98 20.05
C GLN A 267 -19.13 -8.48 18.67
N GLU A 268 -18.41 -7.67 17.90
CA GLU A 268 -17.81 -8.05 16.62
C GLU A 268 -16.32 -8.35 16.81
N GLU A 269 -15.84 -9.42 16.18
CA GLU A 269 -14.40 -9.68 16.09
C GLU A 269 -13.78 -8.70 15.09
N VAL A 270 -12.71 -8.01 15.50
CA VAL A 270 -12.00 -7.00 14.71
C VAL A 270 -10.49 -7.23 14.83
N ILE A 271 -9.73 -6.76 13.85
CA ILE A 271 -8.27 -6.78 13.91
C ILE A 271 -7.77 -5.39 14.30
N LEU A 272 -7.11 -5.31 15.46
CA LEU A 272 -6.38 -4.12 15.88
C LEU A 272 -4.96 -4.15 15.30
N ILE A 273 -4.62 -3.10 14.56
CA ILE A 273 -3.32 -2.88 13.96
C ILE A 273 -2.60 -1.79 14.74
N ASN A 274 -1.40 -2.09 15.24
CA ASN A 274 -0.51 -1.08 15.83
C ASN A 274 0.78 -1.02 15.03
N SER A 275 1.12 0.19 14.56
CA SER A 275 2.38 0.45 13.87
C SER A 275 3.53 0.49 14.86
N THR A 276 4.71 -0.02 14.50
CA THR A 276 5.93 0.30 15.25
C THR A 276 6.55 1.59 14.69
N ALA A 277 6.88 2.52 15.56
CA ALA A 277 7.43 3.83 15.18
C ALA A 277 8.75 4.13 15.89
N TRP A 278 9.64 4.84 15.21
CA TRP A 278 10.81 5.47 15.83
C TRP A 278 10.94 6.90 15.32
N ALA A 279 10.86 7.86 16.22
CA ALA A 279 10.95 9.27 15.88
C ALA A 279 11.93 9.99 16.82
N VAL A 280 12.65 10.96 16.29
CA VAL A 280 13.57 11.81 17.05
C VAL A 280 13.46 13.26 16.62
N SER A 281 13.70 14.18 17.56
CA SER A 281 13.57 15.62 17.31
C SER A 281 14.63 16.15 16.33
N THR A 282 14.39 17.34 15.79
CA THR A 282 15.34 18.08 14.94
C THR A 282 16.64 18.47 15.68
N SER A 283 16.66 18.35 17.01
CA SER A 283 17.84 18.58 17.86
C SER A 283 18.57 17.29 18.27
N PHE A 284 18.18 16.13 17.73
CA PHE A 284 18.78 14.84 18.08
C PHE A 284 20.22 14.71 17.55
N GLU A 285 21.04 13.98 18.32
CA GLU A 285 22.42 13.64 17.93
C GLU A 285 22.53 12.11 17.76
N PRO A 286 23.07 11.61 16.65
CA PRO A 286 23.83 12.35 15.63
C PRO A 286 22.98 13.09 14.58
N ALA A 287 23.52 14.19 14.04
CA ALA A 287 22.84 15.07 13.10
C ALA A 287 22.28 14.40 11.83
N ASN A 288 22.85 13.29 11.37
CA ASN A 288 22.33 12.55 10.21
C ASN A 288 20.98 11.85 10.48
N SER A 289 20.66 11.61 11.75
CA SER A 289 19.37 11.05 12.18
C SER A 289 18.44 12.12 12.76
N ALA A 290 18.84 13.39 12.80
CA ALA A 290 18.03 14.44 13.39
C ALA A 290 16.71 14.64 12.63
N GLY A 291 15.59 14.70 13.34
CA GLY A 291 14.27 14.95 12.76
C GLY A 291 13.78 13.84 11.83
N VAL A 292 14.08 12.56 12.13
CA VAL A 292 13.47 11.44 11.40
C VAL A 292 12.23 10.92 12.13
N HIS A 293 11.32 10.31 11.38
CA HIS A 293 10.17 9.58 11.90
C HIS A 293 9.96 8.36 11.00
N TYR A 294 10.27 7.18 11.50
CA TYR A 294 10.17 5.93 10.76
C TYR A 294 8.88 5.22 11.15
N CYS A 295 8.10 4.82 10.15
CA CYS A 295 6.80 4.19 10.34
C CYS A 295 6.76 2.79 9.71
N LYS A 296 6.09 1.85 10.40
CA LYS A 296 5.58 0.63 9.75
C LYS A 296 4.18 0.92 9.23
N VAL A 297 4.05 1.00 7.92
CA VAL A 297 2.82 1.46 7.29
C VAL A 297 2.10 0.35 6.56
N LEU A 298 0.78 0.44 6.54
CA LEU A 298 -0.11 -0.48 5.88
C LEU A 298 0.09 -0.36 4.38
N SER A 299 0.20 -1.51 3.71
CA SER A 299 0.17 -1.54 2.27
C SER A 299 -1.21 -1.14 1.72
N PRO A 300 -1.29 -0.29 0.68
CA PRO A 300 -2.54 -0.07 -0.05
C PRO A 300 -3.04 -1.35 -0.73
N ALA A 301 -2.14 -2.21 -1.24
CA ALA A 301 -2.50 -3.49 -1.86
C ALA A 301 -3.10 -4.46 -0.84
N TRP A 302 -2.47 -4.61 0.32
CA TRP A 302 -3.01 -5.44 1.41
C TRP A 302 -4.35 -4.91 1.92
N ALA A 303 -4.50 -3.60 2.07
CA ALA A 303 -5.77 -2.99 2.46
C ALA A 303 -6.88 -3.29 1.44
N MET A 304 -6.59 -3.20 0.15
CA MET A 304 -7.54 -3.52 -0.92
C MET A 304 -7.87 -5.02 -0.96
N GLU A 305 -6.88 -5.90 -0.81
CA GLU A 305 -7.09 -7.35 -0.68
C GLU A 305 -7.94 -7.71 0.53
N TRP A 306 -7.73 -7.02 1.67
CA TRP A 306 -8.52 -7.22 2.87
C TRP A 306 -10.00 -6.96 2.61
N ILE A 307 -10.32 -5.87 1.91
CA ILE A 307 -11.70 -5.51 1.53
C ILE A 307 -12.30 -6.55 0.57
N TYR A 308 -11.52 -7.04 -0.39
CA TYR A 308 -12.03 -7.95 -1.43
C TYR A 308 -12.14 -9.40 -0.97
N VAL A 309 -11.26 -9.86 -0.08
CA VAL A 309 -11.05 -11.30 0.17
C VAL A 309 -10.86 -11.59 1.65
N ASP A 310 -9.79 -11.08 2.28
CA ASP A 310 -9.33 -11.66 3.55
C ASP A 310 -10.30 -11.43 4.71
N SER A 311 -10.92 -10.25 4.75
CA SER A 311 -11.92 -9.90 5.77
C SER A 311 -13.16 -10.80 5.75
N LEU A 312 -13.49 -11.41 4.61
CA LEU A 312 -14.71 -12.19 4.41
C LEU A 312 -14.58 -13.63 4.93
N ARG A 313 -13.37 -14.10 5.21
CA ARG A 313 -13.12 -15.51 5.60
C ARG A 313 -13.85 -15.91 6.89
N LEU A 314 -13.93 -14.99 7.84
CA LEU A 314 -14.55 -15.26 9.14
C LEU A 314 -16.06 -15.44 9.02
N ASN A 315 -16.74 -14.56 8.29
CA ASN A 315 -18.20 -14.47 8.31
C ASN A 315 -18.87 -15.00 7.04
N ASP A 316 -18.17 -15.04 5.91
CA ASP A 316 -18.74 -15.34 4.59
C ASP A 316 -18.10 -16.59 3.93
N SER A 317 -17.40 -17.40 4.72
CA SER A 317 -16.91 -18.69 4.27
C SER A 317 -18.01 -19.75 4.29
N LEU A 318 -17.90 -20.78 3.45
CA LEU A 318 -18.82 -21.93 3.52
C LEU A 318 -18.79 -22.61 4.91
N GLN A 319 -17.69 -22.47 5.66
CA GLN A 319 -17.58 -23.01 7.00
C GLN A 319 -18.40 -22.23 8.03
N SER A 320 -18.49 -20.89 7.90
CA SER A 320 -19.31 -20.07 8.79
C SER A 320 -20.81 -20.30 8.63
N GLN A 321 -21.25 -20.83 7.48
CA GLN A 321 -22.66 -21.12 7.20
C GLN A 321 -23.17 -22.42 7.86
N VAL A 322 -22.27 -23.25 8.41
CA VAL A 322 -22.62 -24.58 8.96
C VAL A 322 -22.65 -24.57 10.50
N SER A 323 -22.27 -23.46 11.13
CA SER A 323 -22.32 -23.24 12.59
C SER A 323 -23.59 -22.57 13.06
#